data_AF-A0A656GE19-F1
#
_entry.id   AF-A0A656GE19-F1
#
_cell.length_a   1.000
_cell.length_b   1.000
_cell.length_c   1.000
_cell.angle_alpha   90.00
_cell.angle_beta   90.00
_cell.angle_gamma   90.00
#
_symmetry.space_group_name_H-M   'P 1'
#
loop_
_entity.id
_entity.type
_entity.pdbx_description
1 polymer ?
#
loop_
_entity_poly.entity_id
_entity_poly.type
_entity_poly.pdbx_seq_one_letter_code
_entity_poly.pdbx_strand_id
1 'polypeptide(L)' 'MAILDINIIGGNSFPIAAAIAHRGIPFMFCSGYGRLGIPEVWVDRRCVAKPFSAEQLNEALSELLQA' A
#
# COMPACT_ATOMS: atom_id res chain seq x y z
N MET A 1 0.19 -11.67 -1.00
CA MET A 1 0.61 -10.25 -1.04
C MET A 1 -0.47 -9.42 -1.72
N ALA A 2 -0.60 -8.14 -1.39
CA ALA A 2 -1.52 -7.22 -2.06
C ALA A 2 -0.89 -5.82 -2.28
N ILE A 3 -1.40 -5.12 -3.28
CA ILE A 3 -1.14 -3.68 -3.51
C ILE A 3 -2.49 -2.99 -3.44
N LEU A 4 -2.62 -2.00 -2.56
CA LEU A 4 -3.88 -1.29 -2.33
C LEU A 4 -3.78 0.15 -2.82
N ASP A 5 -4.61 0.50 -3.80
CA ASP A 5 -4.84 1.91 -4.12
C ASP A 5 -5.54 2.58 -2.95
N ILE A 6 -4.98 3.68 -2.42
CA ILE A 6 -5.56 4.34 -1.23
C ILE A 6 -6.93 4.91 -1.57
N ASN A 7 -7.03 5.66 -2.66
CA ASN A 7 -8.23 6.38 -3.05
C ASN A 7 -8.92 5.62 -4.19
N ILE A 8 -10.16 5.20 -3.95
CA ILE A 8 -11.00 4.47 -4.91
C ILE A 8 -12.33 5.18 -5.06
N ILE A 9 -13.06 4.88 -6.14
CA ILE A 9 -14.44 5.37 -6.28
C ILE A 9 -15.25 4.82 -5.09
N GLY A 10 -15.87 5.71 -4.33
CA GLY A 10 -16.65 5.34 -3.13
C GLY A 10 -15.88 5.37 -1.81
N GLY A 11 -14.60 5.79 -1.78
CA GLY A 11 -13.89 6.08 -0.53
C GLY A 11 -12.42 5.68 -0.54
N ASN A 12 -11.94 5.16 0.58
CA ASN A 12 -10.57 4.66 0.72
C ASN A 12 -10.52 3.16 1.01
N SER A 13 -9.38 2.55 0.70
CA SER A 13 -9.18 1.11 0.88
C SER A 13 -8.74 0.71 2.30
N PHE A 14 -8.73 1.61 3.28
CA PHE A 14 -8.27 1.29 4.64
C PHE A 14 -9.08 0.16 5.33
N PRO A 15 -10.41 0.02 5.14
CA PRO A 15 -11.13 -1.12 5.67
C PRO A 15 -10.64 -2.45 5.08
N ILE A 16 -10.25 -2.46 3.81
CA ILE A 16 -9.66 -3.63 3.14
C ILE A 16 -8.24 -3.89 3.68
N ALA A 17 -7.45 -2.84 3.89
CA ALA A 17 -6.13 -2.94 4.52
C ALA A 17 -6.22 -3.58 5.91
N ALA A 18 -7.22 -3.21 6.73
CA ALA A 18 -7.48 -3.82 8.02
C ALA A 18 -7.81 -5.33 7.90
N ALA A 19 -8.68 -5.70 6.96
CA ALA A 19 -9.03 -7.11 6.73
C ALA A 19 -7.83 -7.95 6.25
N ILE A 20 -6.98 -7.39 5.40
CA ILE A 20 -5.75 -8.04 4.90
C ILE A 20 -4.72 -8.18 6.03
N ALA A 21 -4.53 -7.12 6.83
CA ALA A 21 -3.63 -7.14 7.98
C ALA A 21 -4.05 -8.19 9.01
N HIS A 22 -5.35 -8.30 9.30
CA HIS A 22 -5.88 -9.30 10.24
C HIS A 22 -5.63 -10.74 9.76
N ARG A 23 -5.52 -10.96 8.44
CA ARG A 23 -5.20 -12.25 7.84
C ARG A 23 -3.69 -12.53 7.75
N GLY A 24 -2.84 -11.61 8.22
CA GLY A 24 -1.38 -11.75 8.14
C GLY A 24 -0.83 -11.70 6.72
N ILE A 25 -1.58 -11.15 5.76
CA ILE A 25 -1.15 -11.08 4.37
C ILE A 25 -0.26 -9.84 4.19
N PRO A 26 0.97 -9.96 3.66
CA PRO A 26 1.82 -8.81 3.36
C PRO A 26 1.17 -7.88 2.33
N PHE A 27 1.20 -6.58 2.56
CA PHE A 27 0.67 -5.61 1.60
C PHE A 27 1.37 -4.26 1.68
N MET A 28 1.25 -3.49 0.60
CA MET A 28 1.66 -2.09 0.52
C MET A 28 0.58 -1.22 -0.10
N PHE A 29 0.65 0.08 0.14
CA PHE A 29 -0.22 1.07 -0.47
C PHE A 29 0.33 1.62 -1.77
N CYS A 30 -0.56 2.21 -2.56
CA CYS A 30 -0.28 2.87 -3.81
C CYS A 30 -1.13 4.14 -3.88
N SER A 31 -0.55 5.30 -4.19
CA SER A 31 -1.29 6.57 -4.17
C SER A 31 -0.64 7.64 -5.05
N GLY A 32 -1.44 8.41 -5.77
CA GLY A 32 -0.96 9.61 -6.49
C GLY A 32 -0.54 10.76 -5.59
N TYR A 33 -0.92 10.72 -4.30
CA TYR A 33 -0.52 11.71 -3.31
C TYR A 33 0.62 11.21 -2.41
N GLY A 34 1.23 10.07 -2.77
CA GLY A 34 2.22 9.40 -1.95
C GLY A 34 1.65 9.06 -0.56
N ARG A 35 2.41 9.41 0.48
CA ARG A 35 2.04 9.11 1.88
C ARG A 35 1.07 10.11 2.51
N LEU A 36 0.67 11.16 1.78
CA LEU A 36 -0.23 12.17 2.29
C LEU A 36 -1.60 11.56 2.62
N GLY A 37 -2.08 11.78 3.85
CA GLY A 37 -3.40 11.29 4.28
C GLY A 37 -3.43 9.82 4.70
N ILE A 38 -2.29 9.15 4.84
CA ILE A 38 -2.21 7.82 5.45
C ILE A 38 -2.38 7.96 6.99
N PRO A 39 -3.38 7.30 7.60
CA PRO A 39 -3.55 7.28 9.06
C PRO A 39 -2.32 6.70 9.78
N GLU A 40 -2.07 7.15 11.00
CA GLU A 40 -0.90 6.75 11.81
C GLU A 40 -0.77 5.23 11.99
N VAL A 41 -1.90 4.50 12.11
CA VAL A 41 -1.92 3.02 12.20
C VAL A 41 -1.26 2.33 10.98
N TRP A 42 -1.11 3.04 9.87
CA TRP A 42 -0.49 2.56 8.64
C TRP A 42 0.87 3.21 8.34
N VAL A 43 1.45 3.95 9.30
CA VAL A 43 2.72 4.66 9.09
C VAL A 43 3.87 3.71 8.72
N ASP A 44 3.91 2.51 9.29
CA ASP A 44 4.95 1.53 8.99
C ASP A 44 4.71 0.76 7.69
N ARG A 45 3.56 0.97 7.03
CA ARG A 45 3.28 0.34 5.73
C ARG A 45 3.95 1.12 4.62
N ARG A 46 4.58 0.38 3.70
CA ARG A 46 5.15 0.94 2.46
C ARG A 46 4.02 1.56 1.62
N CYS A 47 4.35 2.64 0.93
CA CYS A 47 3.45 3.29 -0.03
C CYS A 47 4.25 3.69 -1.28
N VAL A 48 3.87 3.16 -2.44
CA VAL A 48 4.45 3.54 -3.72
C VAL A 48 3.67 4.73 -4.29
N ALA A 49 4.35 5.84 -4.56
CA ALA A 49 3.73 7.02 -5.13
C ALA A 49 3.52 6.85 -6.65
N LYS A 50 2.32 7.15 -7.16
CA LYS A 50 2.07 7.22 -8.61
C LYS A 50 2.56 8.59 -9.15
N PRO A 51 3.08 8.65 -10.39
CA PRO A 51 3.40 7.52 -11.27
C PRO A 51 4.69 6.80 -10.83
N PHE A 52 4.79 5.51 -11.15
CA PHE A 52 5.97 4.69 -10.91
C PHE A 52 6.29 3.84 -12.14
N SER A 53 7.55 3.45 -12.30
CA SER A 53 7.99 2.50 -13.31
C SER A 53 7.77 1.05 -12.86
N ALA A 54 7.91 0.11 -13.80
CA ALA A 54 7.86 -1.31 -13.50
C ALA A 54 9.02 -1.74 -12.58
N GLU A 55 10.21 -1.18 -12.76
CA GLU A 55 11.39 -1.44 -11.92
C GLU A 55 11.14 -1.00 -10.47
N GLN A 56 10.65 0.23 -10.28
CA GLN A 56 10.32 0.75 -8.95
C GLN A 56 9.27 -0.10 -8.24
N LEU A 57 8.29 -0.61 -8.98
CA LEU A 57 7.28 -1.51 -8.42
C LEU A 57 7.88 -2.86 -8.03
N ASN A 58 8.73 -3.44 -8.88
CA ASN A 58 9.39 -4.72 -8.63
C ASN A 58 10.31 -4.66 -7.41
N GLU A 59 11.06 -3.57 -7.24
CA GLU A 59 11.89 -3.34 -6.05
C GLU A 59 11.02 -3.30 -4.79
N ALA A 60 9.95 -2.49 -4.79
CA ALA A 60 9.05 -2.40 -3.64
C ALA A 60 8.37 -3.73 -3.27
N LEU A 61 8.01 -4.54 -4.27
CA LEU A 61 7.44 -5.87 -4.06
C LEU A 61 8.48 -6.85 -3.50
N SER A 62 9.71 -6.80 -4.01
CA SER A 62 10.81 -7.64 -3.53
C SER A 62 11.12 -7.34 -2.07
N GLU A 63 11.21 -6.06 -1.70
CA GLU A 63 11.42 -5.61 -0.33
C GLU A 63 10.26 -6.02 0.60
N LEU A 64 9.01 -5.96 0.12
CA LEU A 64 7.83 -6.35 0.89
C LEU A 64 7.80 -7.85 1.24
N LEU A 65 8.36 -8.69 0.37
CA LEU A 65 8.39 -10.15 0.57
C LEU A 65 9.62 -10.65 1.34
N GLN A 66 10.64 -9.81 1.49
CA GLN A 66 11.85 -10.13 2.26
C GLN A 66 11.77 -9.74 3.74
N ALA A 67 10.71 -9.01 4.15
CA ALA A 67 10.43 -8.61 5.52
C ALA A 67 9.47 -9.58 6.21
#